data_AF-A0ABD0QK71-F1
#
_entry.id   AF-A0ABD0QK71-F1
#
_cell.length_a   1.000
_cell.length_b   1.000
_cell.length_c   1.000
_cell.angle_alpha   90.00
_cell.angle_beta   90.00
_cell.angle_gamma   90.00
#
_symmetry.space_group_name_H-M   'P 1'
#
loop_
_entity.id
_entity.type
_entity.pdbx_description
1 polymer ?
#
loop_
_entity_poly.entity_id
_entity_poly.type
_entity_poly.pdbx_seq_one_letter_code
_entity_poly.pdbx_strand_id
1 'polypeptide(L)' 'CFSCATCRNQLVPGDRFHYVNGTIFCEHDRPGASLLNTHLQSNPVLPDQK' A
#
# COMPACT_ATOMS: atom_id res chain seq x y z
N CYS A 1 -13.77 12.01 11.03
CA CYS A 1 -12.42 11.81 11.60
C CYS A 1 -11.52 11.16 10.56
N PHE A 2 -10.23 11.46 10.56
CA PHE A 2 -9.27 10.85 9.64
C PHE A 2 -8.79 9.52 10.23
N SER A 3 -9.49 8.43 9.92
CA SER A 3 -9.31 7.12 10.56
C SER A 3 -9.45 5.97 9.57
N CYS A 4 -8.75 4.87 9.82
CA CYS A 4 -8.88 3.64 9.03
C CYS A 4 -10.31 3.08 9.09
N ALA A 5 -10.87 2.70 7.96
CA ALA A 5 -12.19 2.09 7.87
C ALA A 5 -12.24 0.68 8.49
N THR A 6 -11.11 -0.03 8.52
CA THR A 6 -10.97 -1.40 9.04
C THR A 6 -10.72 -1.40 10.55
N CYS A 7 -9.52 -1.03 11.00
CA CYS A 7 -9.14 -1.08 12.42
C CYS A 7 -9.61 0.13 13.25
N ARG A 8 -10.26 1.14 12.63
CA ARG A 8 -10.70 2.39 13.28
C ARG A 8 -9.59 3.22 13.93
N ASN A 9 -8.33 2.88 13.73
CA ASN A 9 -7.21 3.67 14.23
C ASN A 9 -7.20 5.07 13.61
N GLN A 10 -6.87 6.08 14.41
CA GLN A 10 -6.73 7.46 13.94
C GLN A 10 -5.39 7.63 13.25
N LEU A 11 -5.42 8.15 12.03
CA LEU A 11 -4.21 8.44 11.26
C LEU A 11 -3.69 9.83 11.64
N VAL A 12 -2.38 9.93 11.88
CA VAL A 12 -1.68 11.16 12.27
C VAL A 12 -0.69 11.60 11.18
N PRO A 13 -0.24 12.87 11.17
CA PRO A 13 0.81 13.31 10.25
C PRO A 13 2.07 12.43 10.36
N GLY A 14 2.48 11.83 9.25
CA GLY A 14 3.57 10.86 9.18
C GLY A 14 3.10 9.44 8.86
N ASP A 15 1.85 9.11 9.15
CA ASP A 15 1.28 7.81 8.83
C ASP A 15 1.09 7.63 7.32
N ARG A 16 1.41 6.43 6.85
CA ARG A 16 1.09 6.00 5.49
C ARG A 16 -0.32 5.45 5.46
N PHE A 17 -1.09 5.88 4.47
CA PHE A 17 -2.47 5.45 4.29
C PHE A 17 -2.79 5.27 2.81
N HIS A 18 -3.90 4.58 2.56
CA HIS A 18 -4.45 4.38 1.23
C HIS A 18 -5.85 4.97 1.16
N TYR A 19 -6.15 5.59 0.02
CA TYR A 19 -7.47 6.14 -0.26
C TYR A 19 -8.03 5.49 -1.53
N VAL A 20 -9.11 4.73 -1.38
CA VAL A 20 -9.74 3.98 -2.47
C VAL A 20 -11.24 4.16 -2.39
N ASN A 21 -11.87 4.64 -3.47
CA ASN A 21 -13.33 4.83 -3.56
C ASN A 21 -13.93 5.59 -2.35
N GLY A 22 -13.28 6.66 -1.88
CA GLY A 22 -13.77 7.43 -0.74
C GLY A 22 -13.44 6.83 0.64
N THR A 23 -12.80 5.66 0.68
CA THR A 23 -12.51 4.94 1.92
C THR A 23 -11.02 5.03 2.25
N ILE A 24 -10.72 5.31 3.52
CA ILE A 24 -9.36 5.43 4.05
C ILE A 24 -8.96 4.11 4.73
N PHE A 25 -7.78 3.60 4.42
CA PHE A 25 -7.16 2.44 5.06
C PHE A 25 -5.77 2.81 5.57
N CYS A 26 -5.37 2.32 6.73
CA CYS A 26 -3.96 2.39 7.13
C CYS A 26 -3.11 1.49 6.21
N GLU A 27 -1.78 1.65 6.25
CA GLU A 27 -0.86 0.85 5.43
C GLU A 27 -1.01 -0.68 5.63
N HIS A 28 -1.44 -1.11 6.81
CA HIS A 28 -1.60 -2.52 7.16
C HIS A 28 -2.90 -3.14 6.63
N ASP A 29 -3.93 -2.32 6.40
CA ASP A 29 -5.30 -2.80 6.22
C ASP A 29 -5.81 -2.69 4.78
N ARG A 30 -4.97 -2.30 3.81
CA ARG A 30 -5.44 -2.16 2.42
C ARG A 30 -5.84 -3.54 1.84
N PRO A 31 -7.14 -3.80 1.63
CA PRO A 31 -7.57 -5.03 0.99
C PRO A 31 -7.14 -4.98 -0.48
N GLY A 32 -6.31 -5.94 -0.91
CA GLY A 32 -5.81 -6.04 -2.29
C GLY A 32 -4.35 -5.63 -2.51
N ALA A 33 -3.65 -5.07 -1.51
CA ALA A 33 -2.22 -4.77 -1.62
C ALA A 33 -1.33 -6.02 -1.57
N SER A 34 -1.78 -7.08 -0.90
CA SER A 34 -1.05 -8.35 -0.79
C SER A 34 -0.91 -9.12 -2.11
N LEU A 35 -1.68 -8.79 -3.16
CA LEU A 35 -1.59 -9.49 -4.44
C LEU A 35 -0.77 -8.74 -5.50
N LEU A 36 -0.53 -7.44 -5.32
CA LEU A 36 0.22 -6.63 -6.29
C LEU A 36 1.68 -6.36 -5.89
N ASN A 37 2.03 -6.47 -4.60
CA ASN A 37 3.41 -6.25 -4.16
C ASN A 37 4.35 -7.43 -4.41
N THR A 38 3.85 -8.62 -4.76
CA THR A 38 4.70 -9.80 -5.07
C THR A 38 5.11 -9.88 -6.54
N HIS A 39 4.54 -9.06 -7.44
CA HIS A 39 4.80 -9.15 -8.89
C HIS A 39 5.23 -7.82 -9.54
N LEU A 40 5.87 -6.91 -8.80
CA LEU A 40 6.54 -5.74 -9.40
C LEU A 40 7.94 -5.46 -8.80
N GLN A 41 8.47 -6.37 -7.97
CA GLN A 41 9.91 -6.45 -7.66
C GLN A 41 10.65 -7.45 -8.56
N SER A 42 10.35 -7.43 -9.86
CA SER A 42 11.22 -8.04 -10.87
C SER A 42 11.52 -7.00 -11.94
N ASN A 43 12.45 -6.10 -11.60
CA ASN A 43 13.35 -5.57 -12.61
C ASN A 43 14.39 -6.67 -12.84
N PRO A 44 14.36 -7.44 -13.94
CA PRO A 44 15.58 -8.06 -14.41
C PRO A 44 16.48 -6.91 -14.87
N VAL A 45 17.43 -6.53 -14.04
CA VAL A 45 18.67 -5.93 -14.55
C VAL A 45 19.20 -6.94 -15.56
N LEU A 46 19.06 -6.63 -16.85
CA LEU A 46 19.76 -7.33 -17.93
C LEU A 46 21.23 -6.92 -17.80
N PRO A 47 22.17 -7.80 -17.42
CA PRO A 47 23.57 -7.53 -17.70
C PRO A 47 23.75 -7.63 -19.23
N ASP A 48 24.27 -6.56 -19.80
CA ASP A 48 24.82 -6.43 -21.14
C ASP A 48 25.64 -7.69 -21.50
N GLN A 49 25.14 -8.52 -22.44
CA GLN A 49 25.95 -9.59 -23.03
C GLN A 49 26.76 -9.01 -24.19
N LYS A 50 28.05 -8.80 -23.92
CA LYS A 50 29.11 -8.70 -24.93
C LYS A 50 29.71 -10.07 -25.22
#